data_AF-A0A177DSI0-F1
#
_entry.id   AF-A0A177DSI0-F1
#
_cell.length_a   1.000
_cell.length_b   1.000
_cell.length_c   1.000
_cell.angle_alpha   90.00
_cell.angle_beta   90.00
_cell.angle_gamma   90.00
#
_symmetry.space_group_name_H-M   'P 1'
#
loop_
_entity.id
_entity.type
_entity.pdbx_description
1 polymer ?
#
loop_
_entity_poly.entity_id
_entity_poly.type
_entity_poly.pdbx_seq_one_letter_code
_entity_poly.pdbx_strand_id
1 'polypeptide(L)'
;MRSTMRALTVLASVALFARSNAQTWSNCNPTLRSDCPPDSALGKTVNIDFSSESESFTAQGNPTYGNDGVSFTIRQSGDAPQLTSLWYIMFGKVDIEVQAAPGAGIVSSFVLQSDTLDEIDWEWLGADPDEVQSNYFGKGQTTDYNRGAFHSDPGSQSGFKKYTIEWTPEQIVWQIDGTTVRTLEPANANNQYPQTPMQIKFGAWSGGDSANPAGTISWARGPTDYSQGPFSMKVKSLKVQDYSTGTQYVYGDQTGTSGSIKSVGGTIFSGGNAPVADAPAITATATGQPLPFTPHQTSDYVRPSVYPWIPDPSATPTPQPTFANYPGLPSGWTVSDSGKVVPPSSATMSPLGSYTSSPQALPTGSSDNGPKTVTGYDDRGFTTIRTIYPSKTPAPTISELENNAATGVPAAPAQGASWKLMVSSILPWVIVLVHIPGCLSL
;
A
#
# COMPACT_ATOMS: atom_id res chain seq x y z
N MET A 1 4.69 40.35 63.91
CA MET A 1 3.41 39.66 63.62
C MET A 1 3.17 39.70 62.11
N ARG A 2 3.08 38.51 61.49
CA ARG A 2 2.35 38.12 60.25
C ARG A 2 2.55 39.03 59.01
N SER A 3 3.37 38.60 58.05
CA SER A 3 3.06 37.67 56.93
C SER A 3 2.22 38.33 55.83
N THR A 4 2.81 38.47 54.64
CA THR A 4 2.29 37.87 53.40
C THR A 4 3.33 38.00 52.28
N MET A 5 4.11 36.94 52.04
CA MET A 5 4.74 36.69 50.75
C MET A 5 3.63 36.30 49.77
N ARG A 6 3.42 37.09 48.72
CA ARG A 6 2.71 36.62 47.53
C ARG A 6 3.76 36.10 46.56
N ALA A 7 3.97 34.79 46.58
CA ALA A 7 4.68 34.09 45.52
C ALA A 7 3.77 34.11 44.28
N LEU A 8 4.14 34.87 43.25
CA LEU A 8 3.62 34.68 41.91
C LEU A 8 4.34 33.46 41.33
N THR A 9 3.69 32.31 41.33
CA THR A 9 4.09 31.17 40.52
C THR A 9 3.71 31.50 39.07
N VAL A 10 4.67 32.01 38.30
CA VAL A 10 4.57 32.05 36.84
C VAL A 10 4.75 30.60 36.36
N LEU A 11 3.63 29.93 36.05
CA LEU A 11 3.67 28.73 35.22
C LEU A 11 4.15 29.17 33.84
N ALA A 12 5.46 29.06 33.61
CA ALA A 12 6.00 29.10 32.27
C ALA A 12 5.54 27.82 31.56
N SER A 13 4.38 27.89 30.92
CA SER A 13 4.00 26.96 29.86
C SER A 13 5.01 27.16 28.74
N VAL A 14 6.10 26.39 28.75
CA VAL A 14 6.90 26.20 27.55
C VAL A 14 5.99 25.43 26.60
N ALA A 15 5.18 26.16 25.83
CA ALA A 15 4.66 25.65 24.59
C ALA A 15 5.92 25.35 23.76
N LEU A 16 6.33 24.09 23.77
CA LEU A 16 7.22 23.59 22.74
C LEU A 16 6.48 23.91 21.45
N PHE A 17 6.92 24.94 20.73
CA PHE A 17 6.54 25.18 19.35
C PHE A 17 7.07 23.97 18.59
N ALA A 18 6.30 22.88 18.59
CA ALA A 18 6.53 21.76 17.73
C ALA A 18 6.46 22.35 16.33
N ARG A 19 7.62 22.46 15.68
CA ARG A 19 7.65 22.85 14.29
C ARG A 19 6.76 21.87 13.55
N SER A 20 5.92 22.39 12.67
CA SER A 20 5.20 21.63 11.65
C SER A 20 6.24 21.04 10.68
N ASN A 21 7.07 20.11 11.17
CA ASN A 21 8.13 19.51 10.39
C ASN A 21 7.49 18.62 9.34
N ALA A 22 7.96 18.73 8.11
CA ALA A 22 7.54 17.87 7.02
C ALA A 22 7.83 16.38 7.33
N GLN A 23 7.21 15.54 6.53
CA GLN A 23 7.14 14.08 6.65
C GLN A 23 8.48 13.35 6.48
N THR A 24 9.57 14.08 6.20
CA THR A 24 10.82 13.55 5.64
C THR A 24 11.93 13.40 6.67
N TRP A 25 12.03 12.22 7.26
CA TRP A 25 13.04 11.89 8.26
C TRP A 25 13.34 10.39 8.24
N SER A 26 14.53 10.04 8.71
CA SER A 26 14.95 8.65 8.89
C SER A 26 15.38 8.41 10.34
N ASN A 27 14.87 7.33 10.94
CA ASN A 27 15.27 6.90 12.29
C ASN A 27 16.66 6.24 12.28
N CYS A 28 17.03 5.60 11.17
CA CYS A 28 18.31 4.96 11.00
C CYS A 28 18.73 5.04 9.54
N ASN A 29 19.78 5.81 9.23
CA ASN A 29 20.24 5.93 7.85
C ASN A 29 21.39 4.94 7.57
N PRO A 30 21.16 3.91 6.75
CA PRO A 30 22.15 2.85 6.50
C PRO A 30 23.35 3.32 5.66
N THR A 31 23.31 4.52 5.08
CA THR A 31 24.51 5.11 4.45
C THR A 31 25.49 5.70 5.45
N LEU A 32 25.05 5.98 6.69
CA LEU A 32 25.88 6.58 7.73
C LEU A 32 26.29 5.59 8.83
N ARG A 33 25.58 4.46 8.97
CA ARG A 33 25.81 3.44 10.00
C ARG A 33 25.38 2.05 9.53
N SER A 34 25.87 0.99 10.17
CA SER A 34 25.70 -0.40 9.71
C SER A 34 24.77 -1.25 10.59
N ASP A 35 24.23 -0.68 11.67
CA ASP A 35 23.40 -1.36 12.68
C ASP A 35 21.91 -1.02 12.55
N CYS A 36 21.49 -0.52 11.38
CA CYS A 36 20.07 -0.35 11.09
C CYS A 36 19.38 -1.71 11.00
N PRO A 37 18.21 -1.87 11.63
CA PRO A 37 17.43 -3.09 11.48
C PRO A 37 16.97 -3.26 10.01
N PRO A 38 16.71 -4.49 9.56
CA PRO A 38 16.06 -4.72 8.28
C PRO A 38 14.68 -4.06 8.20
N ASP A 39 14.34 -3.52 7.04
CA ASP A 39 13.03 -2.95 6.76
C ASP A 39 12.01 -4.09 6.56
N SER A 40 10.84 -4.02 7.17
CA SER A 40 9.76 -4.99 6.92
C SER A 40 9.25 -4.87 5.48
N ALA A 41 9.30 -5.93 4.70
CA ALA A 41 8.81 -5.91 3.32
C ALA A 41 7.29 -6.13 3.26
N LEU A 42 6.60 -5.41 2.37
CA LEU A 42 5.22 -5.74 2.03
C LEU A 42 5.15 -7.08 1.29
N GLY A 43 5.99 -7.25 0.27
CA GLY A 43 6.21 -8.51 -0.45
C GLY A 43 5.02 -9.04 -1.25
N LYS A 44 3.96 -8.23 -1.42
CA LYS A 44 2.69 -8.62 -2.04
C LYS A 44 1.91 -7.41 -2.55
N THR A 45 0.74 -7.68 -3.12
CA THR A 45 -0.27 -6.65 -3.40
C THR A 45 -1.25 -6.51 -2.24
N VAL A 46 -1.56 -5.28 -1.87
CA VAL A 46 -2.64 -4.94 -0.93
C VAL A 46 -3.57 -3.90 -1.53
N ASN A 47 -4.82 -3.92 -1.10
CA ASN A 47 -5.81 -2.89 -1.37
C ASN A 47 -6.44 -2.53 -0.03
N ILE A 48 -6.30 -1.28 0.38
CA ILE A 48 -6.65 -0.79 1.70
C ILE A 48 -7.72 0.28 1.52
N ASP A 49 -8.88 0.02 2.10
CA ASP A 49 -9.97 0.99 2.23
C ASP A 49 -9.86 1.68 3.59
N PHE A 50 -9.92 3.00 3.60
CA PHE A 50 -9.76 3.80 4.82
C PHE A 50 -11.10 4.24 5.42
N SER A 51 -12.21 3.53 5.16
CA SER A 51 -13.45 3.79 5.89
C SER A 51 -13.34 3.50 7.39
N SER A 52 -12.30 2.76 7.78
CA SER A 52 -11.87 2.53 9.17
C SER A 52 -10.35 2.56 9.27
N GLU A 53 -9.84 2.55 10.51
CA GLU A 53 -8.41 2.43 10.79
C GLU A 53 -7.82 1.13 10.23
N SER A 54 -6.56 1.21 9.79
CA SER A 54 -5.82 0.08 9.22
C SER A 54 -4.64 -0.29 10.11
N GLU A 55 -4.53 -1.57 10.47
CA GLU A 55 -3.39 -2.12 11.20
C GLU A 55 -2.07 -2.08 10.41
N SER A 56 -2.10 -1.67 9.12
CA SER A 56 -0.91 -1.54 8.28
C SER A 56 -0.18 -0.19 8.45
N PHE A 57 -0.72 0.74 9.24
CA PHE A 57 -0.20 2.09 9.39
C PHE A 57 -0.06 2.50 10.85
N THR A 58 0.94 3.34 11.13
CA THR A 58 1.03 4.12 12.37
C THR A 58 0.47 5.51 12.12
N ALA A 59 -0.41 5.98 13.01
CA ALA A 59 -0.94 7.33 12.98
C ALA A 59 -0.08 8.31 13.78
N GLN A 60 0.09 9.52 13.24
CA GLN A 60 0.57 10.70 13.94
C GLN A 60 -0.53 11.76 13.96
N GLY A 61 -0.64 12.51 15.06
CA GLY A 61 -1.71 13.49 15.25
C GLY A 61 -3.02 12.78 15.54
N ASN A 62 -4.11 13.21 14.90
CA ASN A 62 -5.44 12.65 15.13
C ASN A 62 -6.22 12.51 13.81
N PRO A 63 -5.79 11.63 12.88
CA PRO A 63 -6.59 11.31 11.70
C PRO A 63 -7.95 10.73 12.13
N THR A 64 -9.00 11.07 11.38
CA THR A 64 -10.37 10.61 11.68
C THR A 64 -10.93 9.83 10.50
N TYR A 65 -11.78 8.85 10.75
CA TYR A 65 -12.28 7.92 9.74
C TYR A 65 -13.79 8.06 9.54
N GLY A 66 -14.26 7.87 8.31
CA GLY A 66 -15.67 7.90 7.94
C GLY A 66 -15.91 7.17 6.61
N ASN A 67 -17.16 7.17 6.13
CA ASN A 67 -17.54 6.46 4.90
C ASN A 67 -16.79 6.95 3.63
N ASP A 68 -16.20 8.15 3.69
CA ASP A 68 -15.40 8.77 2.64
C ASP A 68 -13.88 8.60 2.86
N GLY A 69 -13.46 7.76 3.79
CA GLY A 69 -12.06 7.44 4.04
C GLY A 69 -11.50 8.09 5.31
N VAL A 70 -10.17 8.25 5.34
CA VAL A 70 -9.45 8.93 6.42
C VAL A 70 -9.30 10.43 6.11
N SER A 71 -9.50 11.27 7.11
CA SER A 71 -9.36 12.73 7.06
C SER A 71 -8.18 13.22 7.90
N PHE A 72 -7.33 14.04 7.28
CA PHE A 72 -6.17 14.70 7.87
C PHE A 72 -6.46 16.18 8.04
N THR A 73 -6.90 16.58 9.23
CA THR A 73 -7.41 17.92 9.50
C THR A 73 -6.39 18.84 10.17
N ILE A 74 -6.18 20.02 9.58
CA ILE A 74 -5.42 21.15 10.14
C ILE A 74 -6.38 22.16 10.74
N ARG A 75 -6.28 22.41 12.04
CA ARG A 75 -7.11 23.37 12.79
C ARG A 75 -6.29 24.54 13.32
N GLN A 76 -5.02 24.31 13.62
CA GLN A 76 -4.14 25.28 14.24
C GLN A 76 -2.67 25.04 13.86
N SER A 77 -1.82 25.99 14.21
CA SER A 77 -0.37 25.86 14.09
C SER A 77 0.14 24.60 14.79
N GLY A 78 1.06 23.89 14.12
CA GLY A 78 1.64 22.64 14.59
C GLY A 78 0.83 21.37 14.27
N ASP A 79 -0.41 21.49 13.79
CA ASP A 79 -1.13 20.31 13.28
C ASP A 79 -0.43 19.75 12.03
N ALA A 80 -0.14 18.45 12.05
CA ALA A 80 0.44 17.71 10.92
C ALA A 80 0.02 16.22 10.99
N PRO A 81 -1.29 15.90 10.90
CA PRO A 81 -1.75 14.52 10.96
C PRO A 81 -1.27 13.72 9.74
N GLN A 82 -0.85 12.48 9.99
CA GLN A 82 -0.23 11.60 8.99
C GLN A 82 -0.51 10.13 9.29
N LEU A 83 -0.53 9.31 8.24
CA LEU A 83 -0.34 7.86 8.31
C LEU A 83 1.01 7.46 7.67
N THR A 84 1.73 6.56 8.32
CA THR A 84 3.00 5.97 7.85
C THR A 84 2.90 4.46 7.84
N SER A 85 3.23 3.80 6.73
CA SER A 85 3.12 2.35 6.61
C SER A 85 4.10 1.64 7.55
N LEU A 86 3.69 0.50 8.10
CA LEU A 86 4.54 -0.37 8.93
C LEU A 86 5.49 -1.25 8.10
N TRP A 87 5.42 -1.13 6.77
CA TRP A 87 6.18 -1.90 5.80
C TRP A 87 6.73 -0.97 4.72
N TYR A 88 7.71 -1.48 4.01
CA TYR A 88 8.38 -0.87 2.89
C TYR A 88 8.07 -1.66 1.62
N ILE A 89 8.18 -1.00 0.47
CA ILE A 89 8.22 -1.65 -0.84
C ILE A 89 9.57 -1.41 -1.49
N MET A 90 9.99 -2.31 -2.37
CA MET A 90 11.19 -2.11 -3.18
C MET A 90 10.83 -2.25 -4.65
N PHE A 91 10.72 -1.10 -5.32
CA PHE A 91 9.99 -0.94 -6.57
C PHE A 91 8.52 -1.37 -6.45
N GLY A 92 7.67 -0.85 -7.32
CA GLY A 92 6.24 -1.13 -7.21
C GLY A 92 5.36 -0.16 -7.93
N LYS A 93 4.07 -0.34 -7.70
CA LYS A 93 3.03 0.60 -8.14
C LYS A 93 2.11 0.92 -6.98
N VAL A 94 1.93 2.21 -6.73
CA VAL A 94 1.07 2.74 -5.68
C VAL A 94 0.00 3.61 -6.31
N ASP A 95 -1.26 3.26 -6.12
CA ASP A 95 -2.42 4.07 -6.47
C ASP A 95 -3.05 4.60 -5.17
N ILE A 96 -3.24 5.91 -5.05
CA ILE A 96 -3.93 6.55 -3.92
C ILE A 96 -5.12 7.36 -4.42
N GLU A 97 -6.29 7.23 -3.77
CA GLU A 97 -7.46 8.07 -4.04
C GLU A 97 -7.53 9.22 -3.03
N VAL A 98 -7.28 10.44 -3.50
CA VAL A 98 -7.09 11.64 -2.66
C VAL A 98 -8.07 12.74 -3.05
N GLN A 99 -8.60 13.44 -2.05
CA GLN A 99 -9.15 14.79 -2.17
C GLN A 99 -8.24 15.73 -1.36
N ALA A 100 -7.59 16.68 -2.02
CA ALA A 100 -6.63 17.58 -1.40
C ALA A 100 -7.30 18.63 -0.49
N ALA A 101 -6.60 19.08 0.54
CA ALA A 101 -7.05 20.15 1.42
C ALA A 101 -6.99 21.51 0.72
N PRO A 102 -8.02 22.36 0.82
CA PRO A 102 -7.95 23.75 0.39
C PRO A 102 -7.23 24.62 1.44
N GLY A 103 -6.92 25.86 1.06
CA GLY A 103 -6.44 26.91 1.96
C GLY A 103 -5.01 27.35 1.67
N ALA A 104 -4.77 28.67 1.66
CA ALA A 104 -3.43 29.20 1.48
C ALA A 104 -2.47 28.66 2.55
N GLY A 105 -1.27 28.23 2.15
CA GLY A 105 -0.28 27.67 3.07
C GLY A 105 -0.54 26.21 3.49
N ILE A 106 -1.69 25.62 3.18
CA ILE A 106 -1.98 24.21 3.49
C ILE A 106 -1.38 23.32 2.42
N VAL A 107 -0.79 22.22 2.86
CA VAL A 107 -0.15 21.23 1.99
C VAL A 107 -0.76 19.87 2.28
N SER A 108 -1.19 19.18 1.23
CA SER A 108 -1.47 17.75 1.27
C SER A 108 -0.29 17.02 0.64
N SER A 109 0.18 15.93 1.27
CA SER A 109 1.38 15.23 0.84
C SER A 109 1.12 13.73 0.74
N PHE A 110 1.65 13.10 -0.30
CA PHE A 110 1.77 11.65 -0.45
C PHE A 110 3.18 11.31 -0.91
N VAL A 111 3.91 10.58 -0.07
CA VAL A 111 5.36 10.43 -0.13
C VAL A 111 5.73 8.95 0.00
N LEU A 112 6.56 8.47 -0.92
CA LEU A 112 7.37 7.27 -0.72
C LEU A 112 8.74 7.73 -0.24
N GLN A 113 9.23 7.22 0.88
CA GLN A 113 10.53 7.61 1.42
C GLN A 113 11.30 6.45 2.02
N SER A 114 12.60 6.37 1.75
CA SER A 114 13.49 5.37 2.33
C SER A 114 14.24 5.86 3.56
N ASP A 115 14.83 4.93 4.27
CA ASP A 115 15.74 5.19 5.38
C ASP A 115 17.04 5.89 4.93
N THR A 116 17.40 5.79 3.65
CA THR A 116 18.50 6.57 3.05
C THR A 116 18.06 7.97 2.64
N LEU A 117 16.76 8.30 2.75
CA LEU A 117 16.16 9.54 2.26
C LEU A 117 16.11 9.62 0.73
N ASP A 118 16.04 8.48 0.04
CA ASP A 118 15.45 8.47 -1.30
C ASP A 118 13.96 8.77 -1.16
N GLU A 119 13.39 9.52 -2.09
CA GLU A 119 12.02 10.03 -1.98
C GLU A 119 11.35 10.20 -3.34
N ILE A 120 10.04 9.92 -3.40
CA ILE A 120 9.15 10.21 -4.53
C ILE A 120 7.84 10.73 -3.95
N ASP A 121 7.37 11.88 -4.40
CA ASP A 121 6.20 12.51 -3.79
C ASP A 121 5.23 13.17 -4.77
N TRP A 122 4.05 13.43 -4.21
CA TRP A 122 3.03 14.36 -4.67
C TRP A 122 2.73 15.38 -3.57
N GLU A 123 2.68 16.66 -3.94
CA GLU A 123 2.38 17.77 -3.05
C GLU A 123 1.27 18.63 -3.68
N TRP A 124 0.11 18.71 -3.00
CA TRP A 124 -0.97 19.63 -3.38
C TRP A 124 -0.92 20.87 -2.51
N LEU A 125 -0.91 22.03 -3.15
CA LEU A 125 -0.91 23.32 -2.46
C LEU A 125 -2.35 23.82 -2.37
N GLY A 126 -2.86 24.03 -1.15
CA GLY A 126 -4.25 24.39 -0.92
C GLY A 126 -4.66 25.74 -1.51
N ALA A 127 -3.69 26.60 -1.85
CA ALA A 127 -3.94 27.84 -2.59
C ALA A 127 -4.37 27.61 -4.06
N ASP A 128 -4.11 26.42 -4.62
CA ASP A 128 -4.30 26.14 -6.04
C ASP A 128 -5.09 24.84 -6.26
N PRO A 129 -6.37 24.95 -6.66
CA PRO A 129 -7.25 23.80 -6.84
C PRO A 129 -7.02 23.04 -8.15
N ASP A 130 -6.16 23.55 -9.02
CA ASP A 130 -6.00 23.11 -10.41
C ASP A 130 -4.58 22.62 -10.75
N GLU A 131 -3.74 22.40 -9.75
CA GLU A 131 -2.35 22.00 -9.94
C GLU A 131 -1.87 21.08 -8.82
N VAL A 132 -0.94 20.19 -9.14
CA VAL A 132 -0.21 19.36 -8.18
C VAL A 132 1.28 19.34 -8.53
N GLN A 133 2.13 19.31 -7.52
CA GLN A 133 3.58 19.12 -7.69
C GLN A 133 3.94 17.65 -7.53
N SER A 134 4.80 17.16 -8.42
CA SER A 134 5.59 15.94 -8.21
C SER A 134 7.03 16.31 -7.88
N ASN A 135 7.68 15.55 -7.01
CA ASN A 135 9.10 15.74 -6.71
C ASN A 135 9.80 14.39 -6.44
N TYR A 136 11.12 14.45 -6.34
CA TYR A 136 11.93 13.30 -5.95
C TYR A 136 13.23 13.76 -5.28
N PHE A 137 13.79 12.92 -4.41
CA PHE A 137 15.09 13.14 -3.77
C PHE A 137 15.91 11.86 -3.82
N GLY A 138 17.23 12.00 -4.01
CA GLY A 138 18.16 10.89 -3.86
C GLY A 138 19.03 11.12 -2.63
N LYS A 139 19.01 10.18 -1.70
CA LYS A 139 19.86 10.14 -0.50
C LYS A 139 19.79 11.42 0.35
N GLY A 140 18.63 12.07 0.39
CA GLY A 140 18.43 13.33 1.10
C GLY A 140 19.27 14.49 0.56
N GLN A 141 19.86 14.34 -0.64
CA GLN A 141 20.61 15.42 -1.27
C GLN A 141 19.64 16.52 -1.65
N THR A 142 20.02 17.77 -1.37
CA THR A 142 19.17 18.92 -1.64
C THR A 142 19.89 20.06 -2.36
N THR A 143 21.04 19.74 -2.95
CA THR A 143 21.98 20.68 -3.57
C THR A 143 21.37 21.45 -4.74
N ASP A 144 20.44 20.84 -5.47
CA ASP A 144 19.85 21.38 -6.68
C ASP A 144 18.33 21.45 -6.62
N TYR A 145 17.80 22.58 -7.10
CA TYR A 145 16.39 22.93 -7.11
C TYR A 145 15.74 22.64 -8.47
N ASN A 146 15.99 21.46 -9.03
CA ASN A 146 15.60 21.07 -10.39
C ASN A 146 14.65 19.86 -10.44
N ARG A 147 14.11 19.44 -9.28
CA ARG A 147 13.45 18.14 -9.11
C ARG A 147 11.93 18.23 -9.10
N GLY A 148 11.38 19.36 -8.67
CA GLY A 148 9.94 19.60 -8.69
C GLY A 148 9.43 19.81 -10.12
N ALA A 149 8.23 19.32 -10.40
CA ALA A 149 7.48 19.62 -11.61
C ALA A 149 6.00 19.77 -11.24
N PHE A 150 5.37 20.85 -11.72
CA PHE A 150 3.94 21.08 -11.53
C PHE A 150 3.14 20.57 -12.73
N HIS A 151 1.97 20.04 -12.44
CA HIS A 151 1.08 19.41 -13.41
C HIS A 151 -0.32 19.96 -13.27
N SER A 152 -0.99 20.22 -14.41
CA SER A 152 -2.39 20.59 -14.40
C SER A 152 -3.22 19.47 -13.79
N ASP A 153 -3.99 19.82 -12.77
CA ASP A 153 -4.81 18.91 -11.96
C ASP A 153 -6.15 19.55 -11.56
N PRO A 154 -7.02 19.93 -12.51
CA PRO A 154 -8.28 20.58 -12.19
C PRO A 154 -9.14 19.74 -11.24
N GLY A 155 -9.68 20.42 -10.22
CA GLY A 155 -10.62 19.82 -9.27
C GLY A 155 -9.98 18.93 -8.21
N SER A 156 -8.67 19.02 -7.96
CA SER A 156 -7.93 18.23 -6.96
C SER A 156 -8.49 18.35 -5.53
N GLN A 157 -9.15 19.48 -5.24
CA GLN A 157 -9.78 19.79 -3.94
C GLN A 157 -11.30 19.51 -3.91
N SER A 158 -11.93 19.27 -5.08
CA SER A 158 -13.39 19.20 -5.24
C SER A 158 -13.98 17.78 -5.13
N GLY A 159 -13.14 16.76 -5.23
CA GLY A 159 -13.53 15.36 -5.12
C GLY A 159 -12.31 14.43 -5.14
N PHE A 160 -12.56 13.12 -5.01
CA PHE A 160 -11.50 12.13 -5.07
C PHE A 160 -10.98 11.96 -6.49
N LYS A 161 -9.67 12.03 -6.64
CA LYS A 161 -8.93 11.68 -7.85
C LYS A 161 -7.90 10.61 -7.54
N LYS A 162 -7.53 9.82 -8.54
CA LYS A 162 -6.53 8.76 -8.37
C LYS A 162 -5.17 9.25 -8.82
N TYR A 163 -4.19 9.16 -7.93
CA TYR A 163 -2.80 9.48 -8.22
C TYR A 163 -1.96 8.22 -8.14
N THR A 164 -1.12 8.03 -9.14
CA THR A 164 -0.31 6.82 -9.27
C THR A 164 1.17 7.20 -9.29
N ILE A 165 1.96 6.43 -8.54
CA ILE A 165 3.41 6.34 -8.69
C ILE A 165 3.74 4.91 -9.12
N GLU A 166 4.35 4.75 -10.29
CA GLU A 166 4.93 3.48 -10.71
C GLU A 166 6.46 3.64 -10.73
N TRP A 167 7.13 2.91 -9.86
CA TRP A 167 8.56 3.03 -9.58
C TRP A 167 9.26 1.72 -9.90
N THR A 168 10.18 1.76 -10.85
CA THR A 168 10.95 0.61 -11.35
C THR A 168 12.45 0.92 -11.32
N PRO A 169 13.35 -0.04 -11.54
CA PRO A 169 14.76 0.26 -11.75
C PRO A 169 15.00 1.18 -12.97
N GLU A 170 14.11 1.15 -13.97
CA GLU A 170 14.29 1.83 -15.26
C GLU A 170 13.63 3.21 -15.32
N GLN A 171 12.54 3.44 -14.58
CA GLN A 171 11.84 4.73 -14.56
C GLN A 171 10.88 4.88 -13.37
N ILE A 172 10.60 6.14 -13.00
CA ILE A 172 9.46 6.53 -12.18
C ILE A 172 8.42 7.18 -13.09
N VAL A 173 7.15 6.81 -12.92
CA VAL A 173 6.02 7.35 -13.66
C VAL A 173 5.00 7.91 -12.68
N TRP A 174 4.61 9.15 -12.90
CA TRP A 174 3.52 9.81 -12.18
C TRP A 174 2.30 9.90 -13.08
N GLN A 175 1.14 9.48 -12.57
CA GLN A 175 -0.13 9.55 -13.30
C GLN A 175 -1.24 10.21 -12.47
N ILE A 176 -2.13 10.92 -13.15
CA ILE A 176 -3.38 11.46 -12.62
C ILE A 176 -4.53 10.82 -13.39
N ASP A 177 -5.42 10.14 -12.68
CA ASP A 177 -6.56 9.38 -13.25
C ASP A 177 -6.16 8.44 -14.40
N GLY A 178 -4.96 7.84 -14.28
CA GLY A 178 -4.39 6.91 -15.26
C GLY A 178 -3.68 7.58 -16.45
N THR A 179 -3.66 8.91 -16.53
CA THR A 179 -2.90 9.66 -17.54
C THR A 179 -1.51 9.97 -17.01
N THR A 180 -0.47 9.55 -17.72
CA THR A 180 0.92 9.89 -17.36
C THR A 180 1.16 11.38 -17.55
N VAL A 181 1.63 12.04 -16.48
CA VAL A 181 1.99 13.47 -16.49
C VAL A 181 3.49 13.71 -16.34
N ARG A 182 4.23 12.72 -15.82
CA ARG A 182 5.69 12.77 -15.70
C ARG A 182 6.31 11.39 -15.75
N THR A 183 7.49 11.34 -16.34
CA THR A 183 8.42 10.21 -16.20
C THR A 183 9.81 10.72 -15.79
N LEU A 184 10.56 9.89 -15.07
CA LEU A 184 11.96 10.13 -14.72
C LEU A 184 12.75 8.84 -14.92
N GLU A 185 13.73 8.87 -15.82
CA GLU A 185 14.70 7.79 -15.98
C GLU A 185 15.93 8.04 -15.09
N PRO A 186 16.65 6.99 -14.64
CA PRO A 186 17.85 7.14 -13.83
C PRO A 186 18.92 8.05 -14.44
N ALA A 187 19.10 7.98 -15.76
CA ALA A 187 20.06 8.82 -16.49
C ALA A 187 19.75 10.31 -16.38
N ASN A 188 18.47 10.67 -16.21
CA ASN A 188 17.99 12.05 -16.10
C ASN A 188 17.90 12.52 -14.64
N ALA A 189 18.21 11.66 -13.68
CA ALA A 189 18.11 11.95 -12.26
C ALA A 189 19.41 12.47 -11.63
N ASN A 190 20.48 12.72 -12.40
CA ASN A 190 21.78 13.20 -11.91
C ASN A 190 22.35 12.38 -10.74
N ASN A 191 22.30 11.04 -10.83
CA ASN A 191 22.67 10.09 -9.77
C ASN A 191 21.82 10.17 -8.48
N GLN A 192 20.68 10.86 -8.52
CA GLN A 192 19.73 10.97 -7.40
C GLN A 192 18.46 10.16 -7.66
N TYR A 193 18.52 9.13 -8.51
CA TYR A 193 17.37 8.27 -8.75
C TYR A 193 17.03 7.46 -7.48
N PRO A 194 15.78 7.57 -6.97
CA PRO A 194 15.29 6.77 -5.84
C PRO A 194 15.39 5.27 -6.13
N GLN A 195 16.11 4.54 -5.29
CA GLN A 195 16.50 3.16 -5.58
C GLN A 195 16.68 2.29 -4.33
N THR A 196 16.19 2.73 -3.18
CA THR A 196 16.23 1.98 -1.91
C THR A 196 14.81 1.79 -1.34
N PRO A 197 14.55 0.76 -0.53
CA PRO A 197 13.20 0.44 -0.06
C PRO A 197 12.51 1.63 0.59
N MET A 198 11.24 1.87 0.24
CA MET A 198 10.49 3.03 0.71
C MET A 198 9.23 2.64 1.47
N GLN A 199 9.02 3.30 2.61
CA GLN A 199 7.74 3.35 3.30
C GLN A 199 6.83 4.38 2.64
N ILE A 200 5.53 4.22 2.80
CA ILE A 200 4.51 5.14 2.32
C ILE A 200 4.05 6.01 3.47
N LYS A 201 4.02 7.32 3.21
CA LYS A 201 3.61 8.37 4.13
C LYS A 201 2.60 9.26 3.43
N PHE A 202 1.52 9.63 4.11
CA PHE A 202 0.58 10.61 3.57
C PHE A 202 -0.17 11.34 4.67
N GLY A 203 -0.52 12.60 4.41
CA GLY A 203 -1.18 13.46 5.39
C GLY A 203 -1.19 14.91 4.96
N ALA A 204 -1.64 15.78 5.87
CA ALA A 204 -1.69 17.22 5.63
C ALA A 204 -0.84 17.96 6.68
N TRP A 205 -0.37 19.14 6.31
CA TRP A 205 0.38 20.03 7.20
C TRP A 205 0.29 21.49 6.72
N SER A 206 0.77 22.41 7.55
CA SER A 206 0.79 23.84 7.25
C SER A 206 2.21 24.26 6.81
N GLY A 207 2.44 24.36 5.51
CA GLY A 207 3.66 24.93 4.94
C GLY A 207 3.74 26.45 5.14
N GLY A 208 2.58 27.12 5.16
CA GLY A 208 2.40 28.54 5.44
C GLY A 208 2.42 28.91 6.93
N ASP A 209 2.78 27.99 7.83
CA ASP A 209 2.92 28.32 9.25
C ASP A 209 4.00 29.40 9.45
N SER A 210 3.71 30.41 10.26
CA SER A 210 4.67 31.47 10.62
C SER A 210 5.98 30.96 11.27
N ALA A 211 5.97 29.75 11.83
CA ALA A 211 7.16 29.10 12.37
C ALA A 211 8.09 28.51 11.29
N ASN A 212 7.63 28.39 10.05
CA ASN A 212 8.41 27.83 8.95
C ASN A 212 9.34 28.88 8.32
N PRO A 213 10.40 28.44 7.60
CA PRO A 213 11.22 29.34 6.81
C PRO A 213 10.39 30.12 5.78
N ALA A 214 10.75 31.38 5.53
CA ALA A 214 10.06 32.22 4.55
C ALA A 214 9.99 31.57 3.15
N GLY A 215 11.00 30.77 2.80
CA GLY A 215 10.99 29.98 1.59
C GLY A 215 9.83 28.97 1.54
N THR A 216 9.68 28.13 2.56
CA THR A 216 8.58 27.16 2.67
C THR A 216 7.21 27.83 2.61
N ILE A 217 7.04 28.96 3.32
CA ILE A 217 5.78 29.73 3.29
C ILE A 217 5.50 30.25 1.88
N SER A 218 6.52 30.76 1.19
CA SER A 218 6.39 31.22 -0.19
C SER A 218 6.08 30.09 -1.16
N TRP A 219 6.71 28.92 -1.00
CA TRP A 219 6.44 27.72 -1.79
C TRP A 219 5.01 27.22 -1.58
N ALA A 220 4.52 27.22 -0.33
CA ALA A 220 3.14 26.88 0.02
C ALA A 220 2.12 27.97 -0.37
N ARG A 221 2.56 29.01 -1.09
CA ARG A 221 1.76 30.10 -1.67
C ARG A 221 0.97 30.91 -0.66
N GLY A 222 1.59 31.15 0.50
CA GLY A 222 1.12 32.16 1.45
C GLY A 222 1.10 31.69 2.89
N PRO A 223 0.91 32.63 3.83
CA PRO A 223 0.72 32.29 5.23
C PRO A 223 -0.63 31.59 5.43
N THR A 224 -0.64 30.62 6.35
CA THR A 224 -1.86 29.92 6.72
C THR A 224 -2.71 30.76 7.66
N ASP A 225 -3.94 31.06 7.26
CA ASP A 225 -4.95 31.64 8.16
C ASP A 225 -5.81 30.53 8.77
N TYR A 226 -5.42 30.07 9.96
CA TYR A 226 -6.14 29.03 10.69
C TYR A 226 -7.60 29.39 11.02
N SER A 227 -7.97 30.68 11.00
CA SER A 227 -9.37 31.10 11.21
C SER A 227 -10.31 30.73 10.07
N GLN A 228 -9.76 30.44 8.87
CA GLN A 228 -10.51 29.93 7.72
C GLN A 228 -10.62 28.40 7.71
N GLY A 229 -10.02 27.72 8.68
CA GLY A 229 -10.09 26.28 8.83
C GLY A 229 -11.42 25.80 9.44
N PRO A 230 -11.56 24.49 9.72
CA PRO A 230 -10.53 23.47 9.52
C PRO A 230 -10.29 23.14 8.05
N PHE A 231 -9.05 22.85 7.69
CA PHE A 231 -8.67 22.37 6.36
C PHE A 231 -8.46 20.86 6.42
N SER A 232 -8.97 20.09 5.47
CA SER A 232 -8.86 18.63 5.53
C SER A 232 -8.51 18.02 4.18
N MET A 233 -7.43 17.25 4.15
CA MET A 233 -7.14 16.29 3.09
C MET A 233 -7.91 15.01 3.42
N LYS A 234 -8.44 14.33 2.40
CA LYS A 234 -9.06 13.02 2.57
C LYS A 234 -8.39 11.99 1.68
N VAL A 235 -8.26 10.78 2.19
CA VAL A 235 -7.78 9.61 1.43
C VAL A 235 -8.79 8.50 1.58
N LYS A 236 -9.32 8.04 0.45
CA LYS A 236 -10.35 7.00 0.42
C LYS A 236 -9.76 5.60 0.45
N SER A 237 -8.77 5.35 -0.41
CA SER A 237 -8.15 4.05 -0.55
C SER A 237 -6.72 4.13 -1.05
N LEU A 238 -5.95 3.08 -0.79
CA LEU A 238 -4.58 2.88 -1.26
C LEU A 238 -4.43 1.46 -1.79
N LYS A 239 -4.00 1.33 -3.04
CA LYS A 239 -3.59 0.04 -3.63
C LYS A 239 -2.09 0.06 -3.84
N VAL A 240 -1.41 -0.96 -3.31
CA VAL A 240 0.05 -1.06 -3.38
C VAL A 240 0.42 -2.41 -3.92
N GLN A 241 1.26 -2.41 -4.95
CA GLN A 241 1.87 -3.58 -5.53
C GLN A 241 3.36 -3.48 -5.26
N ASP A 242 3.85 -4.26 -4.28
CA ASP A 242 5.30 -4.47 -4.15
C ASP A 242 5.76 -5.35 -5.30
N TYR A 243 6.65 -4.83 -6.15
CA TYR A 243 7.21 -5.64 -7.24
C TYR A 243 8.29 -6.60 -6.75
N SER A 244 8.71 -6.46 -5.49
CA SER A 244 9.57 -7.40 -4.80
C SER A 244 8.77 -8.36 -3.91
N THR A 245 9.36 -9.50 -3.60
CA THR A 245 8.82 -10.52 -2.68
C THR A 245 9.72 -10.68 -1.47
N GLY A 246 9.29 -11.40 -0.44
CA GLY A 246 10.08 -11.70 0.76
C GLY A 246 9.49 -11.06 2.01
N THR A 247 10.20 -11.15 3.13
CA THR A 247 9.71 -10.65 4.42
C THR A 247 10.43 -9.40 4.90
N GLN A 248 11.65 -9.15 4.42
CA GLN A 248 12.47 -8.00 4.84
C GLN A 248 13.40 -7.52 3.72
N TYR A 249 13.72 -6.23 3.73
CA TYR A 249 14.81 -5.65 2.96
C TYR A 249 16.00 -5.37 3.86
N VAL A 250 17.19 -5.78 3.42
CA VAL A 250 18.45 -5.60 4.14
C VAL A 250 19.40 -4.81 3.27
N TYR A 251 19.95 -3.73 3.81
CA TYR A 251 21.07 -3.03 3.22
C TYR A 251 22.34 -3.87 3.39
N GLY A 252 22.86 -4.41 2.28
CA GLY A 252 24.04 -5.27 2.28
C GLY A 252 25.36 -4.51 2.51
N ASP A 253 25.35 -3.19 2.32
CA ASP A 253 26.43 -2.26 2.57
C ASP A 253 25.88 -0.83 2.76
N GLN A 254 26.78 0.15 2.94
CA GLN A 254 26.42 1.55 3.19
C GLN A 254 26.35 2.41 1.92
N THR A 255 26.34 1.83 0.72
CA THR A 255 26.37 2.58 -0.54
C THR A 255 25.04 3.29 -0.85
N GLY A 256 23.93 2.78 -0.31
CA GLY A 256 22.58 3.25 -0.65
C GLY A 256 22.23 3.04 -2.13
N THR A 257 22.78 2.00 -2.76
CA THR A 257 22.46 1.62 -4.14
C THR A 257 21.48 0.46 -4.15
N SER A 258 20.66 0.33 -5.20
CA SER A 258 19.74 -0.81 -5.31
C SER A 258 20.47 -2.16 -5.32
N GLY A 259 21.69 -2.19 -5.85
CA GLY A 259 22.53 -3.39 -5.89
C GLY A 259 22.96 -3.90 -4.52
N SER A 260 22.91 -3.08 -3.47
CA SER A 260 23.19 -3.54 -2.10
C SER A 260 21.97 -4.10 -1.39
N ILE A 261 20.76 -3.88 -1.91
CA ILE A 261 19.52 -4.29 -1.27
C ILE A 261 19.28 -5.78 -1.47
N LYS A 262 19.09 -6.50 -0.36
CA LYS A 262 18.75 -7.93 -0.35
C LYS A 262 17.34 -8.11 0.17
N SER A 263 16.56 -8.97 -0.49
CA SER A 263 15.29 -9.43 0.05
C SER A 263 15.48 -10.77 0.79
N VAL A 264 15.04 -10.83 2.05
CA VAL A 264 15.07 -12.05 2.85
C VAL A 264 13.91 -12.95 2.45
N GLY A 265 14.24 -14.16 1.95
CA GLY A 265 13.25 -15.14 1.52
C GLY A 265 12.48 -14.77 0.25
N GLY A 266 12.97 -13.79 -0.53
CA GLY A 266 12.32 -13.32 -1.74
C GLY A 266 13.30 -12.80 -2.79
N THR A 267 12.79 -12.02 -3.73
CA THR A 267 13.56 -11.48 -4.85
C THR A 267 13.15 -10.04 -5.12
N ILE A 268 14.13 -9.21 -5.49
CA ILE A 268 13.91 -7.82 -5.86
C ILE A 268 13.35 -7.77 -7.29
N PHE A 269 12.30 -6.97 -7.50
CA PHE A 269 11.72 -6.69 -8.82
C PHE A 269 11.33 -7.94 -9.64
N SER A 270 10.53 -8.82 -9.01
CA SER A 270 9.95 -10.01 -9.64
C SER A 270 8.64 -9.76 -10.42
N GLY A 271 8.00 -8.60 -10.28
CA GLY A 271 6.62 -8.37 -10.74
C GLY A 271 6.33 -7.05 -11.48
N GLY A 272 7.33 -6.44 -12.12
CA GLY A 272 7.18 -5.12 -12.77
C GLY A 272 6.70 -5.14 -14.23
N ASN A 273 6.16 -4.00 -14.67
CA ASN A 273 5.81 -3.75 -16.07
C ASN A 273 7.01 -3.21 -16.86
N ALA A 274 6.93 -3.29 -18.19
CA ALA A 274 7.90 -2.66 -19.07
C ALA A 274 7.86 -1.13 -18.97
N PRO A 275 8.98 -0.43 -19.24
CA PRO A 275 9.03 1.02 -19.30
C PRO A 275 8.03 1.62 -20.31
N VAL A 276 7.65 2.87 -20.10
CA VAL A 276 6.73 3.60 -20.99
C VAL A 276 7.55 4.11 -22.18
N ALA A 277 7.23 3.62 -23.38
CA ALA A 277 7.78 4.16 -24.61
C ALA A 277 7.22 5.57 -24.87
N ASP A 278 8.04 6.45 -25.46
CA ASP A 278 7.66 7.84 -25.80
C ASP A 278 7.11 8.63 -24.60
N ALA A 279 7.87 8.60 -23.50
CA ALA A 279 7.62 9.38 -22.29
C ALA A 279 7.22 10.84 -22.60
N PRO A 280 6.17 11.38 -21.96
CA PRO A 280 5.80 12.78 -22.15
C PRO A 280 6.97 13.68 -21.75
N ALA A 281 7.20 14.72 -22.56
CA ALA A 281 8.23 15.70 -22.25
C ALA A 281 7.95 16.31 -20.87
N ILE A 282 8.99 16.50 -20.06
CA ILE A 282 8.91 17.28 -18.83
C ILE A 282 8.68 18.74 -19.26
N THR A 283 7.42 19.18 -19.30
CA THR A 283 7.05 20.52 -19.76
C THR A 283 7.06 21.56 -18.64
N ALA A 284 7.24 21.13 -17.39
CA ALA A 284 7.31 22.00 -16.22
C ALA A 284 8.50 21.61 -15.34
N THR A 285 9.38 22.57 -15.08
CA THR A 285 10.49 22.43 -14.12
C THR A 285 10.29 23.51 -13.06
N ALA A 286 10.15 23.11 -11.80
CA ALA A 286 10.17 24.03 -10.68
C ALA A 286 11.63 24.41 -10.40
N THR A 287 12.10 25.54 -10.93
CA THR A 287 13.44 26.06 -10.66
C THR A 287 13.43 27.07 -9.53
N GLY A 288 14.31 26.89 -8.54
CA GLY A 288 14.54 27.87 -7.47
C GLY A 288 13.48 27.87 -6.37
N GLN A 289 12.60 26.87 -6.32
CA GLN A 289 11.71 26.71 -5.19
C GLN A 289 12.51 26.26 -3.97
N PRO A 290 12.43 26.96 -2.83
CA PRO A 290 13.13 26.57 -1.61
C PRO A 290 12.68 25.17 -1.19
N LEU A 291 13.59 24.40 -0.59
CA LEU A 291 13.25 23.10 -0.04
C LEU A 291 12.22 23.37 1.04
N PRO A 292 11.01 22.83 0.92
CA PRO A 292 10.01 23.06 1.95
C PRO A 292 10.45 22.46 3.29
N PHE A 293 11.39 21.50 3.25
CA PHE A 293 11.93 20.78 4.38
C PHE A 293 13.44 20.54 4.30
N THR A 294 14.06 20.38 5.46
CA THR A 294 15.42 19.87 5.60
C THR A 294 15.32 18.41 6.06
N PRO A 295 15.79 17.42 5.28
CA PRO A 295 15.86 16.05 5.75
C PRO A 295 16.69 16.00 7.04
N HIS A 296 16.16 15.37 8.08
CA HIS A 296 16.83 15.32 9.38
C HIS A 296 16.77 13.90 9.96
N GLN A 297 17.72 13.62 10.85
CA GLN A 297 17.76 12.41 11.67
C GLN A 297 17.29 12.75 13.07
N THR A 298 16.58 11.82 13.70
CA THR A 298 16.34 11.89 15.14
C THR A 298 17.62 11.48 15.88
N SER A 299 17.96 12.18 16.97
CA SER A 299 19.12 11.84 17.83
C SER A 299 18.91 10.55 18.62
N ASP A 300 17.65 10.18 18.82
CA ASP A 300 17.22 9.14 19.73
C ASP A 300 16.45 8.05 18.96
N TYR A 301 17.11 6.91 18.79
CA TYR A 301 16.49 5.69 18.29
C TYR A 301 15.43 5.19 19.28
N VAL A 302 14.16 5.39 18.96
CA VAL A 302 13.06 4.70 19.63
C VAL A 302 12.71 3.48 18.78
N ARG A 303 13.15 2.29 19.22
CA ARG A 303 12.74 1.02 18.63
C ARG A 303 11.21 0.94 18.69
N PRO A 304 10.48 0.95 17.57
CA PRO A 304 9.06 0.66 17.60
C PRO A 304 8.93 -0.77 18.13
N SER A 305 8.35 -0.92 19.33
CA SER A 305 7.96 -2.24 19.84
C SER A 305 6.74 -2.70 19.05
N VAL A 306 6.95 -3.11 17.80
CA VAL A 306 5.88 -3.69 16.98
C VAL A 306 5.72 -5.14 17.43
N TYR A 307 4.77 -5.33 18.34
CA TYR A 307 4.04 -6.58 18.38
C TYR A 307 3.17 -6.70 17.12
N PRO A 308 3.07 -7.87 16.46
CA PRO A 308 3.80 -9.12 16.68
C PRO A 308 4.91 -9.31 15.63
N TRP A 309 5.99 -10.04 16.01
CA TRP A 309 7.11 -10.53 15.18
C TRP A 309 8.39 -9.68 15.12
N ILE A 310 9.25 -9.75 16.16
CA ILE A 310 10.54 -10.48 16.15
C ILE A 310 11.22 -10.39 17.55
N PRO A 311 11.66 -11.51 18.15
CA PRO A 311 12.36 -11.55 19.45
C PRO A 311 13.78 -10.95 19.39
N ASP A 312 14.21 -10.37 20.50
CA ASP A 312 15.59 -9.94 20.77
C ASP A 312 16.49 -11.17 21.03
N PRO A 313 17.58 -11.38 20.27
CA PRO A 313 18.50 -12.50 20.47
C PRO A 313 19.35 -12.39 21.76
N SER A 314 19.27 -11.26 22.47
CA SER A 314 20.00 -11.00 23.72
C SER A 314 19.13 -11.03 24.99
N ALA A 315 17.81 -11.20 24.85
CA ALA A 315 16.91 -11.24 26.00
C ALA A 315 16.84 -12.64 26.63
N THR A 316 17.27 -12.77 27.89
CA THR A 316 16.99 -13.95 28.71
C THR A 316 15.47 -14.05 28.92
N PRO A 317 14.79 -15.12 28.47
CA PRO A 317 13.34 -15.15 28.47
C PRO A 317 12.79 -15.33 29.89
N THR A 318 11.97 -14.39 30.35
CA THR A 318 11.01 -14.64 31.42
C THR A 318 9.83 -15.43 30.83
N PRO A 319 9.45 -16.60 31.39
CA PRO A 319 8.38 -17.40 30.82
C PRO A 319 7.03 -16.68 30.97
N GLN A 320 6.36 -16.40 29.85
CA GLN A 320 4.94 -16.05 29.84
C GLN A 320 4.11 -17.21 29.24
N PRO A 321 2.90 -17.43 29.77
CA PRO A 321 2.13 -18.65 29.52
C PRO A 321 1.53 -18.67 28.10
N THR A 322 1.70 -19.78 27.41
CA THR A 322 1.01 -20.10 26.14
C THR A 322 -0.07 -21.17 26.38
N PHE A 323 -0.85 -21.53 25.36
CA PHE A 323 -1.94 -22.54 25.42
C PHE A 323 -1.52 -23.92 25.99
N ALA A 324 -0.22 -24.18 26.14
CA ALA A 324 0.34 -25.36 26.79
C ALA A 324 0.69 -25.18 28.29
N ASN A 325 0.53 -23.97 28.87
CA ASN A 325 1.07 -23.64 30.19
C ASN A 325 0.27 -22.57 30.97
N TYR A 326 -1.06 -22.67 30.97
CA TYR A 326 -1.92 -21.79 31.77
C TYR A 326 -1.75 -22.07 33.29
N PRO A 327 -1.48 -21.07 34.15
CA PRO A 327 -1.23 -21.30 35.57
C PRO A 327 -2.44 -21.95 36.27
N GLY A 328 -2.23 -23.11 36.88
CA GLY A 328 -3.26 -23.83 37.66
C GLY A 328 -3.90 -25.04 36.97
N LEU A 329 -3.52 -25.40 35.74
CA LEU A 329 -3.94 -26.67 35.14
C LEU A 329 -3.09 -27.85 35.65
N PRO A 330 -3.72 -28.98 36.05
CA PRO A 330 -2.99 -30.21 36.37
C PRO A 330 -2.22 -30.74 35.15
N SER A 331 -1.09 -31.39 35.40
CA SER A 331 -0.24 -31.95 34.32
C SER A 331 -1.03 -32.84 33.36
N GLY A 332 -0.91 -32.55 32.06
CA GLY A 332 -1.56 -33.28 30.96
C GLY A 332 -2.88 -32.69 30.45
N TRP A 333 -3.47 -31.71 31.13
CA TRP A 333 -4.68 -31.04 30.65
C TRP A 333 -4.34 -29.96 29.60
N THR A 334 -5.18 -29.81 28.58
CA THR A 334 -4.99 -28.87 27.47
C THR A 334 -6.19 -27.94 27.29
N VAL A 335 -6.03 -26.79 26.62
CA VAL A 335 -7.12 -25.86 26.30
C VAL A 335 -7.32 -25.83 24.79
N SER A 336 -8.55 -26.09 24.34
CA SER A 336 -8.93 -26.09 22.92
C SER A 336 -8.95 -24.69 22.31
N ASP A 337 -8.96 -24.60 20.98
CA ASP A 337 -8.98 -23.34 20.21
C ASP A 337 -10.21 -22.45 20.49
N SER A 338 -11.24 -22.99 21.14
CA SER A 338 -12.42 -22.24 21.60
C SER A 338 -12.35 -21.82 23.08
N GLY A 339 -11.20 -22.01 23.76
CA GLY A 339 -10.98 -21.61 25.15
C GLY A 339 -11.53 -22.56 26.23
N LYS A 340 -11.93 -23.81 25.87
CA LYS A 340 -12.41 -24.80 26.85
C LYS A 340 -11.28 -25.73 27.33
N VAL A 341 -11.26 -26.02 28.64
CA VAL A 341 -10.32 -26.94 29.31
C VAL A 341 -10.68 -28.41 29.05
N VAL A 342 -9.70 -29.21 28.64
CA VAL A 342 -9.81 -30.61 28.23
C VAL A 342 -8.82 -31.47 29.03
N PRO A 343 -9.27 -32.56 29.69
CA PRO A 343 -8.37 -33.48 30.38
C PRO A 343 -7.45 -34.26 29.44
N PRO A 344 -6.26 -34.71 29.91
CA PRO A 344 -5.47 -35.70 29.19
C PRO A 344 -6.32 -36.95 29.05
N SER A 345 -6.58 -37.37 27.82
CA SER A 345 -7.13 -38.70 27.60
C SER A 345 -6.14 -39.73 28.11
N SER A 346 -6.45 -40.40 29.21
CA SER A 346 -5.75 -41.60 29.66
C SER A 346 -5.89 -42.68 28.59
N ALA A 347 -4.90 -42.82 27.72
CA ALA A 347 -4.72 -44.03 26.94
C ALA A 347 -3.44 -44.74 27.40
N THR A 348 -3.49 -45.26 28.61
CA THR A 348 -2.95 -46.60 28.88
C THR A 348 -4.14 -47.53 29.09
N MET A 349 -4.68 -48.06 28.00
CA MET A 349 -5.04 -49.47 28.03
C MET A 349 -3.75 -50.21 27.65
N SER A 350 -2.94 -50.50 28.67
CA SER A 350 -2.01 -51.63 28.58
C SER A 350 -2.81 -52.92 28.34
N PRO A 351 -2.16 -53.96 27.80
CA PRO A 351 -2.79 -54.99 27.00
C PRO A 351 -3.74 -55.84 27.84
N LEU A 352 -4.86 -56.26 27.27
CA LEU A 352 -5.56 -57.41 27.81
C LEU A 352 -4.64 -58.62 27.57
N GLY A 353 -4.02 -59.09 28.65
CA GLY A 353 -3.15 -60.24 28.65
C GLY A 353 -3.85 -61.48 28.09
N SER A 354 -3.07 -62.26 27.36
CA SER A 354 -3.35 -63.60 26.90
C SER A 354 -3.83 -64.51 28.04
N TYR A 355 -4.94 -65.21 27.83
CA TYR A 355 -5.10 -66.61 28.24
C TYR A 355 -5.73 -67.41 27.09
N THR A 356 -4.84 -68.05 26.33
CA THR A 356 -4.92 -69.42 25.78
C THR A 356 -6.28 -69.97 25.30
N SER A 357 -6.42 -70.22 23.99
CA SER A 357 -6.20 -71.57 23.41
C SER A 357 -6.52 -71.63 21.90
N SER A 358 -5.55 -72.17 21.14
CA SER A 358 -5.71 -73.00 19.92
C SER A 358 -6.32 -72.42 18.62
N PRO A 359 -6.02 -73.04 17.45
CA PRO A 359 -5.76 -72.30 16.20
C PRO A 359 -6.82 -72.47 15.07
N GLN A 360 -6.59 -71.69 14.00
CA GLN A 360 -7.02 -71.86 12.59
C GLN A 360 -8.50 -71.70 12.21
N ALA A 361 -8.78 -70.75 11.32
CA ALA A 361 -9.23 -71.03 9.93
C ALA A 361 -9.28 -69.75 9.08
N LEU A 362 -8.99 -69.92 7.78
CA LEU A 362 -9.08 -68.95 6.68
C LEU A 362 -10.55 -68.89 6.15
N PRO A 363 -10.86 -68.05 5.14
CA PRO A 363 -11.83 -66.95 5.18
C PRO A 363 -13.26 -67.34 4.72
N THR A 364 -14.27 -66.57 5.12
CA THR A 364 -15.59 -66.56 4.46
C THR A 364 -16.19 -65.16 4.50
N GLY A 365 -16.56 -64.63 3.33
CA GLY A 365 -17.25 -63.35 3.21
C GLY A 365 -18.73 -63.42 3.60
N SER A 366 -19.33 -62.27 3.89
CA SER A 366 -20.75 -62.01 3.62
C SER A 366 -21.08 -60.52 3.72
N SER A 367 -21.82 -60.06 2.71
CA SER A 367 -22.83 -58.99 2.67
C SER A 367 -23.05 -58.10 3.90
N ASP A 368 -23.12 -56.78 3.69
CA ASP A 368 -24.01 -55.92 4.47
C ASP A 368 -24.70 -54.85 3.60
N ASN A 369 -26.01 -55.05 3.41
CA ASN A 369 -26.98 -54.15 2.79
C ASN A 369 -27.60 -53.25 3.87
N GLY A 370 -26.92 -52.16 4.22
CA GLY A 370 -27.46 -51.10 5.10
C GLY A 370 -27.61 -49.76 4.37
N PRO A 371 -28.55 -48.87 4.80
CA PRO A 371 -28.67 -47.53 4.24
C PRO A 371 -27.37 -46.73 4.45
N LYS A 372 -26.90 -46.08 3.38
CA LYS A 372 -25.66 -45.29 3.41
C LYS A 372 -26.01 -43.81 3.49
N THR A 373 -25.47 -43.14 4.50
CA THR A 373 -25.59 -41.69 4.67
C THR A 373 -24.43 -41.02 3.94
N VAL A 374 -24.75 -40.09 3.04
CA VAL A 374 -23.76 -39.29 2.31
C VAL A 374 -24.00 -37.81 2.64
N THR A 375 -22.95 -37.13 3.06
CA THR A 375 -22.95 -35.70 3.37
C THR A 375 -22.38 -34.92 2.19
N GLY A 376 -23.09 -33.89 1.73
CA GLY A 376 -22.66 -32.98 0.66
C GLY A 376 -23.03 -31.52 0.98
N TYR A 377 -22.83 -30.64 0.02
CA TYR A 377 -23.17 -29.21 0.11
C TYR A 377 -24.06 -28.81 -1.09
N ASP A 378 -24.99 -27.88 -0.89
CA ASP A 378 -25.77 -27.33 -2.01
C ASP A 378 -25.00 -26.22 -2.75
N ASP A 379 -25.62 -25.71 -3.83
CA ASP A 379 -25.10 -24.63 -4.69
C ASP A 379 -24.97 -23.27 -3.96
N ARG A 380 -25.38 -23.20 -2.69
CA ARG A 380 -25.23 -22.05 -1.80
C ARG A 380 -24.34 -22.35 -0.59
N GLY A 381 -23.66 -23.50 -0.57
CA GLY A 381 -22.64 -23.86 0.43
C GLY A 381 -23.19 -24.43 1.74
N PHE A 382 -24.48 -24.76 1.85
CA PHE A 382 -25.05 -25.34 3.07
C PHE A 382 -24.94 -26.87 3.09
N THR A 383 -24.52 -27.42 4.23
CA THR A 383 -24.39 -28.88 4.42
C THR A 383 -25.75 -29.57 4.31
N THR A 384 -25.86 -30.50 3.37
CA THR A 384 -27.03 -31.36 3.18
C THR A 384 -26.67 -32.82 3.41
N ILE A 385 -27.48 -33.52 4.19
CA ILE A 385 -27.34 -34.95 4.45
C ILE A 385 -28.40 -35.69 3.62
N ARG A 386 -27.99 -36.65 2.78
CA ARG A 386 -28.90 -37.54 2.07
C ARG A 386 -28.66 -38.98 2.49
N THR A 387 -29.72 -39.65 2.91
CA THR A 387 -29.72 -41.09 3.21
C THR A 387 -30.17 -41.85 1.96
N ILE A 388 -29.30 -42.71 1.43
CA ILE A 388 -29.59 -43.53 0.25
C ILE A 388 -30.02 -44.91 0.73
N TYR A 389 -31.28 -45.25 0.45
CA TYR A 389 -31.80 -46.61 0.61
C TYR A 389 -31.63 -47.37 -0.71
N PRO A 390 -31.11 -48.61 -0.71
CA PRO A 390 -31.06 -49.42 -1.92
C PRO A 390 -32.48 -49.76 -2.38
N SER A 391 -32.88 -49.27 -3.55
CA SER A 391 -34.21 -49.52 -4.11
C SER A 391 -34.27 -50.90 -4.77
N LYS A 392 -35.36 -51.61 -4.49
CA LYS A 392 -35.75 -52.86 -5.15
C LYS A 392 -36.77 -52.48 -6.22
N THR A 393 -36.38 -52.48 -7.50
CA THR A 393 -37.32 -52.23 -8.61
C THR A 393 -38.15 -53.47 -8.90
N PRO A 394 -39.43 -53.30 -9.23
CA PRO A 394 -39.87 -53.70 -10.57
C PRO A 394 -40.74 -52.62 -11.25
N ALA A 395 -40.57 -52.49 -12.57
CA ALA A 395 -41.50 -51.81 -13.50
C ALA A 395 -42.76 -52.70 -13.75
N PRO A 396 -43.82 -52.29 -14.49
CA PRO A 396 -44.07 -51.09 -15.34
C PRO A 396 -45.41 -50.37 -14.97
N THR A 397 -45.90 -49.29 -15.59
CA THR A 397 -46.72 -49.26 -16.83
C THR A 397 -47.18 -47.80 -17.14
N ILE A 398 -47.56 -47.61 -18.40
CA ILE A 398 -47.89 -46.44 -19.22
C ILE A 398 -49.17 -45.66 -18.79
N SER A 399 -49.21 -44.33 -19.04
CA SER A 399 -50.27 -43.56 -19.77
C SER A 399 -50.12 -42.05 -19.46
N GLU A 400 -49.73 -41.18 -20.39
CA GLU A 400 -50.48 -40.53 -21.50
C GLU A 400 -51.26 -39.26 -21.09
N LEU A 401 -51.19 -38.23 -21.97
CA LEU A 401 -51.98 -36.98 -22.07
C LEU A 401 -51.54 -35.81 -21.15
N GLU A 402 -51.46 -34.54 -21.56
CA GLU A 402 -51.71 -33.84 -22.83
C GLU A 402 -51.34 -32.35 -22.66
N ASN A 403 -50.90 -31.71 -23.76
CA ASN A 403 -51.24 -30.34 -24.20
C ASN A 403 -50.86 -29.11 -23.30
N ASN A 404 -50.42 -27.96 -23.82
CA ASN A 404 -50.29 -27.45 -25.17
C ASN A 404 -49.30 -26.25 -25.19
N ALA A 405 -48.65 -26.10 -26.35
CA ALA A 405 -47.80 -24.99 -26.74
C ALA A 405 -48.58 -23.86 -27.43
N ALA A 406 -47.95 -22.68 -27.53
CA ALA A 406 -48.03 -21.75 -28.68
C ALA A 406 -46.82 -20.79 -28.56
N THR A 407 -45.70 -20.91 -29.30
CA THR A 407 -45.38 -20.72 -30.73
C THR A 407 -45.66 -19.34 -31.30
N GLY A 408 -44.63 -18.72 -31.88
CA GLY A 408 -44.74 -17.59 -32.81
C GLY A 408 -43.39 -17.05 -33.30
N VAL A 409 -42.80 -17.68 -34.32
CA VAL A 409 -41.84 -17.08 -35.26
C VAL A 409 -42.53 -17.04 -36.63
N PRO A 410 -42.19 -16.07 -37.50
CA PRO A 410 -41.81 -16.48 -38.85
C PRO A 410 -40.59 -15.72 -39.42
N ALA A 411 -40.00 -16.33 -40.45
CA ALA A 411 -38.78 -15.97 -41.16
C ALA A 411 -38.97 -14.94 -42.30
N ALA A 412 -37.85 -14.36 -42.77
CA ALA A 412 -37.66 -13.59 -44.03
C ALA A 412 -37.49 -14.56 -45.25
N PRO A 413 -37.22 -14.16 -46.53
CA PRO A 413 -36.82 -12.84 -47.08
C PRO A 413 -37.37 -12.44 -48.49
N ALA A 414 -37.08 -11.21 -48.96
CA ALA A 414 -36.94 -10.84 -50.39
C ALA A 414 -36.12 -9.54 -50.60
N GLN A 415 -35.50 -9.44 -51.78
CA GLN A 415 -34.32 -8.67 -52.22
C GLN A 415 -34.47 -7.14 -52.40
N GLY A 416 -33.31 -6.43 -52.42
CA GLY A 416 -33.10 -5.25 -53.27
C GLY A 416 -31.92 -4.32 -52.92
N ALA A 417 -30.83 -4.41 -53.71
CA ALA A 417 -29.79 -3.39 -54.02
C ALA A 417 -28.97 -2.75 -52.86
N SER A 418 -27.67 -2.43 -52.95
CA SER A 418 -26.57 -2.56 -53.92
C SER A 418 -25.30 -2.18 -53.15
N TRP A 419 -24.21 -2.93 -53.30
CA TRP A 419 -22.92 -2.63 -52.66
C TRP A 419 -22.09 -1.64 -53.49
N LYS A 420 -21.40 -0.69 -52.84
CA LYS A 420 -20.22 -0.02 -53.39
C LYS A 420 -19.04 -0.27 -52.45
N LEU A 421 -18.14 -1.13 -52.92
CA LEU A 421 -16.78 -1.33 -52.45
C LEU A 421 -15.90 -0.32 -53.21
N MET A 422 -15.06 0.46 -52.53
CA MET A 422 -13.90 1.09 -53.15
C MET A 422 -12.65 0.61 -52.43
N VAL A 423 -11.86 -0.14 -53.18
CA VAL A 423 -10.44 -0.44 -52.94
C VAL A 423 -9.67 0.56 -53.80
N SER A 424 -8.58 1.12 -53.27
CA SER A 424 -7.53 1.72 -54.10
C SER A 424 -6.17 1.26 -53.59
N SER A 425 -5.33 0.88 -54.54
CA SER A 425 -4.06 0.19 -54.37
C SER A 425 -2.99 0.82 -55.27
N ILE A 426 -1.78 0.99 -54.71
CA ILE A 426 -0.44 0.93 -55.35
C ILE A 426 0.15 2.21 -56.02
N LEU A 427 1.17 2.79 -55.33
CA LEU A 427 2.53 3.32 -55.70
C LEU A 427 2.85 3.69 -57.17
N PRO A 428 3.76 4.68 -57.48
CA PRO A 428 5.18 4.69 -57.07
C PRO A 428 5.90 6.07 -56.90
N TRP A 429 7.21 5.99 -56.66
CA TRP A 429 8.23 6.95 -56.22
C TRP A 429 8.54 8.13 -57.16
N VAL A 430 9.00 9.26 -56.59
CA VAL A 430 10.06 10.11 -57.18
C VAL A 430 11.02 10.59 -56.09
N ILE A 431 12.29 10.21 -56.24
CA ILE A 431 13.47 10.78 -55.58
C ILE A 431 13.88 12.03 -56.36
N VAL A 432 14.10 13.15 -55.67
CA VAL A 432 14.95 14.24 -56.19
C VAL A 432 16.01 14.55 -55.16
N LEU A 433 17.25 14.20 -55.51
CA LEU A 433 18.49 14.71 -54.93
C LEU A 433 18.80 16.06 -55.59
N VAL A 434 19.06 17.10 -54.80
CA VAL A 434 19.90 18.22 -55.22
C VAL A 434 20.95 18.46 -54.15
N HIS A 435 22.20 18.34 -54.58
CA HIS A 435 23.42 18.63 -53.87
C HIS A 435 23.96 19.95 -54.44
N ILE A 436 24.20 20.97 -53.60
CA ILE A 436 25.14 22.04 -53.95
C ILE A 436 26.05 22.31 -52.72
N PRO A 437 27.36 22.04 -52.84
CA PRO A 437 28.37 22.41 -51.85
C PRO A 437 28.89 23.85 -52.06
N GLY A 438 29.13 24.56 -50.96
CA GLY A 438 30.13 25.63 -50.83
C GLY A 438 29.85 27.00 -51.45
N CYS A 439 29.52 27.98 -50.61
CA CYS A 439 29.91 29.39 -50.74
C CYS A 439 29.87 30.00 -49.32
N LEU A 440 31.03 30.18 -48.68
CA LEU A 440 31.75 31.46 -48.54
C LEU A 440 31.06 32.43 -47.56
N SER A 441 31.64 32.48 -46.36
CA SER A 441 32.05 33.68 -45.63
C SER A 441 31.09 34.87 -45.53
N LEU A 442 30.59 35.12 -44.32
CA LEU A 442 30.89 36.32 -43.51
C LEU A 442 30.36 36.16 -42.09
#